data_AF-A0AAE5XJR5-F1
#
_entry.id   AF-A0AAE5XJR5-F1
#
_cell.length_a   1.000
_cell.length_b   1.000
_cell.length_c   1.000
_cell.angle_alpha   90.00
_cell.angle_beta   90.00
_cell.angle_gamma   90.00
#
_symmetry.space_group_name_H-M   'P 1'
#
loop_
_entity.id
_entity.type
_entity.pdbx_description
1 polymer ?
#
loop_
_entity_poly.entity_id
_entity_poly.type
_entity_poly.pdbx_seq_one_letter_code
_entity_poly.pdbx_strand_id
1 'polypeptide(L)'
;MADIDNDNDNDNDNDTLMVSLQAVFESINRFEALLESETLSDPENITELLMSYDEAFKVLSSVYKEQLAKGADLPPYEAIVKR
;
A
#
# COMPACT_ATOMS: atom_id res chain seq x y z
N MET A 1 17.77 -36.05 -12.92
CA MET A 1 16.40 -35.51 -12.88
C MET A 1 16.47 -34.33 -11.93
N ALA A 2 16.76 -33.15 -12.46
CA ALA A 2 16.81 -31.86 -11.78
C ALA A 2 15.80 -31.00 -12.58
N ASP A 3 14.94 -30.15 -12.02
CA ASP A 3 14.99 -29.35 -10.80
C ASP A 3 13.59 -29.23 -10.19
N ILE A 4 13.51 -29.19 -8.86
CA ILE A 4 12.32 -28.73 -8.13
C ILE A 4 12.62 -27.28 -7.78
N ASP A 5 12.15 -26.35 -8.61
CA ASP A 5 12.09 -24.92 -8.30
C ASP A 5 10.67 -24.46 -8.62
N ASN A 6 9.77 -24.52 -7.63
CA ASN A 6 8.43 -23.98 -7.82
C ASN A 6 7.76 -23.58 -6.49
N ASP A 7 8.47 -22.83 -5.64
CA ASP A 7 7.88 -22.33 -4.38
C ASP A 7 8.50 -21.01 -3.86
N ASN A 8 9.15 -20.18 -4.70
CA ASN A 8 9.83 -18.97 -4.21
C ASN A 8 9.38 -17.63 -4.84
N ASP A 9 8.37 -17.62 -5.73
CA ASP A 9 7.89 -16.37 -6.36
C ASP A 9 6.86 -15.62 -5.50
N ASN A 10 6.05 -16.32 -4.69
CA ASN A 10 4.96 -15.69 -3.93
C ASN A 10 5.45 -14.80 -2.76
N ASP A 11 6.58 -15.14 -2.11
CA ASP A 11 7.08 -14.38 -0.97
C ASP A 11 7.62 -13.01 -1.38
N ASN A 12 8.30 -12.96 -2.53
CA ASN A 12 8.82 -11.70 -3.08
C ASN A 12 7.68 -10.76 -3.55
N ASP A 13 6.60 -11.34 -4.08
CA ASP A 13 5.40 -10.59 -4.47
C ASP A 13 4.63 -10.06 -3.24
N ASN A 14 4.56 -10.85 -2.16
CA ASN A 14 3.92 -10.46 -0.90
C ASN A 14 4.70 -9.34 -0.19
N ASP A 15 6.04 -9.40 -0.20
CA ASP A 15 6.89 -8.32 0.31
C ASP A 15 6.72 -7.04 -0.51
N THR A 16 6.68 -7.17 -1.84
CA THR A 16 6.44 -6.04 -2.75
C THR A 16 5.07 -5.41 -2.49
N LEU A 17 4.03 -6.23 -2.28
CA LEU A 17 2.69 -5.77 -1.94
C LEU A 17 2.67 -5.03 -0.60
N MET A 18 3.34 -5.56 0.42
CA MET A 18 3.45 -4.93 1.75
C MET A 18 4.10 -3.55 1.66
N VAL A 19 5.27 -3.46 1.02
CA VAL A 19 6.02 -2.20 0.88
C VAL A 19 5.23 -1.19 0.05
N SER A 20 4.56 -1.65 -1.01
CA SER A 20 3.72 -0.79 -1.85
C SER A 20 2.54 -0.22 -1.06
N LEU A 21 1.87 -1.04 -0.25
CA LEU A 21 0.76 -0.61 0.59
C LEU A 21 1.21 0.43 1.63
N GLN A 22 2.36 0.20 2.28
CA GLN A 22 2.94 1.17 3.23
C GLN A 22 3.26 2.50 2.56
N ALA A 23 3.96 2.47 1.42
CA ALA A 23 4.37 3.68 0.71
C ALA A 23 3.18 4.53 0.24
N VAL A 24 2.11 3.88 -0.25
CA VAL A 24 0.87 4.56 -0.65
C VAL A 24 0.19 5.19 0.56
N PHE A 25 0.08 4.46 1.68
CA PHE A 25 -0.51 4.98 2.91
C PHE A 25 0.25 6.18 3.47
N GLU A 26 1.59 6.11 3.52
CA GLU A 26 2.43 7.23 3.94
C GLU A 26 2.29 8.45 3.03
N SER A 27 2.17 8.22 1.72
CA SER A 27 1.97 9.29 0.74
C SER A 27 0.63 10.00 0.96
N ILE A 28 -0.45 9.26 1.22
CA ILE A 28 -1.75 9.84 1.59
C ILE A 28 -1.61 10.73 2.83
N ASN A 29 -1.02 10.21 3.90
CA ASN A 29 -0.86 10.97 5.14
C ASN A 29 -0.02 12.25 4.92
N ARG A 30 1.02 12.17 4.07
CA ARG A 30 1.84 13.34 3.70
C ARG A 30 1.04 14.39 2.95
N PHE A 31 0.23 13.99 1.97
CA PHE A 31 -0.57 14.93 1.18
C PHE A 31 -1.74 15.50 1.97
N GLU A 32 -2.36 14.73 2.87
CA GLU A 32 -3.34 15.24 3.83
C GLU A 32 -2.72 16.33 4.72
N ALA A 33 -1.54 16.06 5.30
CA ALA A 33 -0.82 17.05 6.10
C ALA A 33 -0.43 18.29 5.29
N LEU A 34 -0.17 18.14 3.98
CA LEU A 34 0.11 19.28 3.10
C LEU A 34 -1.13 20.14 2.85
N LEU A 35 -2.31 19.54 2.71
CA LEU A 35 -3.58 20.27 2.61
C LEU A 35 -3.91 21.06 3.87
N GLU A 36 -3.48 20.57 5.04
CA GLU A 36 -3.63 21.27 6.32
C GLU A 36 -2.60 22.40 6.51
N SER A 37 -1.57 22.48 5.65
CA SER A 37 -0.52 23.49 5.74
C SER A 37 -0.98 24.85 5.20
N GLU A 38 -0.74 25.91 5.96
CA GLU A 38 -1.00 27.30 5.55
C GLU A 38 -0.18 27.77 4.34
N THR A 39 0.85 27.00 3.95
CA THR A 39 1.77 27.36 2.86
C THR A 39 1.38 26.79 1.49
N LEU A 40 0.27 26.04 1.39
CA LEU A 40 -0.10 25.38 0.14
C LEU A 40 -0.68 26.38 -0.86
N SER A 41 0.01 26.60 -1.97
CA SER A 41 -0.41 27.51 -3.04
C SER A 41 -1.39 26.90 -4.03
N ASP A 42 -1.50 25.57 -4.06
CA ASP A 42 -2.25 24.83 -5.09
C ASP A 42 -2.91 23.55 -4.51
N PRO A 43 -4.06 23.70 -3.84
CA PRO A 43 -4.76 22.58 -3.19
C PRO A 43 -5.51 21.67 -4.17
N GLU A 44 -5.90 22.14 -5.36
CA GLU A 44 -6.67 21.35 -6.32
C GLU A 44 -5.84 20.19 -6.88
N ASN A 45 -4.59 20.47 -7.28
CA ASN A 45 -3.66 19.44 -7.76
C ASN A 45 -3.34 18.39 -6.69
N ILE A 46 -3.23 18.79 -5.42
CA ILE A 46 -2.99 17.86 -4.31
C ILE A 46 -4.24 17.01 -4.03
N THR A 47 -5.43 17.57 -4.18
CA THR A 47 -6.69 16.84 -3.98
C THR A 47 -6.88 15.75 -5.05
N GLU A 48 -6.64 16.06 -6.33
CA GLU A 48 -6.73 15.07 -7.41
C GLU A 48 -5.70 13.94 -7.22
N LEU A 49 -4.49 14.30 -6.79
CA LEU A 49 -3.46 13.33 -6.45
C LEU A 49 -3.90 12.43 -5.28
N LEU A 50 -4.43 13.01 -4.21
CA LEU A 50 -4.97 12.25 -3.07
C LEU A 50 -6.06 11.27 -3.50
N MET A 51 -6.99 11.66 -4.38
CA MET A 51 -8.01 10.75 -4.90
C MET A 51 -7.39 9.54 -5.61
N SER A 52 -6.34 9.76 -6.40
CA SER A 52 -5.62 8.70 -7.11
C SER A 52 -4.90 7.74 -6.14
N TYR A 53 -4.26 8.28 -5.10
CA TYR A 53 -3.63 7.47 -4.06
C TYR A 53 -4.65 6.69 -3.23
N ASP A 54 -5.82 7.27 -2.94
CA ASP A 54 -6.89 6.61 -2.18
C ASP A 54 -7.51 5.44 -2.97
N GLU A 55 -7.62 5.56 -4.30
CA GLU A 55 -8.00 4.45 -5.17
C GLU A 55 -6.93 3.35 -5.17
N ALA A 56 -5.66 3.70 -5.35
CA ALA A 56 -4.55 2.74 -5.29
C ALA A 56 -4.50 2.02 -3.94
N PHE A 57 -4.70 2.74 -2.84
CA PHE A 57 -4.74 2.20 -1.50
C PHE A 57 -5.86 1.17 -1.31
N LYS A 58 -7.06 1.44 -1.84
CA LYS A 58 -8.19 0.50 -1.80
C LYS A 58 -7.86 -0.80 -2.53
N VAL A 59 -7.25 -0.70 -3.72
CA VAL A 59 -6.85 -1.88 -4.50
C VAL A 59 -5.80 -2.69 -3.75
N LEU A 60 -4.71 -2.06 -3.32
CA LEU A 60 -3.62 -2.73 -2.58
C LEU A 60 -4.12 -3.35 -1.27
N SER A 61 -4.98 -2.65 -0.54
CA SER A 61 -5.61 -3.17 0.68
C SER A 61 -6.47 -4.39 0.42
N SER A 62 -7.21 -4.40 -0.68
CA SER A 62 -8.03 -5.56 -1.07
C SER A 62 -7.17 -6.78 -1.36
N VAL A 63 -6.11 -6.62 -2.16
CA VAL A 63 -5.19 -7.70 -2.50
C VAL A 63 -4.46 -8.20 -1.26
N TYR A 64 -3.97 -7.30 -0.40
CA TYR A 64 -3.28 -7.66 0.85
C TYR A 64 -4.18 -8.51 1.77
N LYS A 65 -5.44 -8.11 1.94
CA LYS A 65 -6.42 -8.86 2.74
C LYS A 65 -6.74 -10.22 2.13
N GLU A 66 -6.80 -10.31 0.80
CA GLU A 66 -6.98 -11.58 0.11
C GLU A 66 -5.80 -12.54 0.34
N GLN A 67 -4.56 -12.03 0.26
CA GLN A 67 -3.36 -12.82 0.53
C GLN A 67 -3.31 -13.29 1.99
N LEU A 68 -3.64 -12.42 2.95
CA LEU A 68 -3.81 -12.82 4.35
C LEU A 68 -4.87 -13.92 4.51
N ALA A 69 -6.02 -13.80 3.85
CA ALA A 69 -7.09 -14.80 3.91
C ALA A 69 -6.68 -16.16 3.30
N LYS A 70 -5.74 -16.15 2.34
CA LYS A 70 -5.12 -17.36 1.76
C LYS A 70 -4.04 -17.98 2.65
N GLY A 71 -3.68 -17.33 3.76
CA GLY A 71 -2.68 -17.81 4.70
C GLY A 71 -1.24 -17.40 4.36
N ALA A 72 -1.05 -16.31 3.60
CA ALA A 72 0.28 -15.72 3.41
C ALA A 72 0.88 -15.31 4.76
N ASP A 73 2.20 -15.47 4.92
CA ASP A 73 2.95 -15.04 6.10
C ASP A 73 3.18 -13.52 6.08
N LEU A 74 2.09 -12.78 6.19
CA LEU A 74 2.05 -11.33 6.18
C LEU A 74 1.65 -10.81 7.56
N PRO A 75 2.18 -9.64 8.00
CA PRO A 75 1.67 -8.98 9.19
C PRO A 75 0.16 -8.71 9.12
N PRO A 76 -0.54 -8.59 10.27
CA PRO A 76 -1.93 -8.13 10.27
C PRO A 76 -2.05 -6.80 9.56
N TYR A 77 -3.12 -6.62 8.77
CA TYR A 77 -3.36 -5.40 8.00
C TYR A 77 -3.27 -4.13 8.86
N GLU A 78 -3.76 -4.19 10.10
CA GLU A 78 -3.74 -3.09 11.07
C GLU A 78 -2.31 -2.68 11.48
N ALA A 79 -1.33 -3.57 11.38
CA ALA A 79 0.07 -3.26 11.63
C ALA A 79 0.69 -2.43 10.49
N ILE A 80 0.10 -2.49 9.29
CA ILE A 80 0.57 -1.79 8.09
C ILE A 80 0.01 -0.37 8.01
N VAL A 81 -1.26 -0.18 8.37
CA VAL A 81 -1.99 1.07 8.17
C VAL A 81 -2.13 1.91 9.45
N LYS A 82 -1.12 1.87 10.31
CA LYS A 82 -1.17 2.53 11.61
C LYS A 82 -0.86 4.03 11.48
N ARG A 83 -1.80 4.86 11.94
CA ARG A 83 -1.57 6.29 12.23
C ARG A 83 -1.02 6.46 13.65
#